data_AF-A0A7S0Y0E4-F1
#
_entry.id   AF-A0A7S0Y0E4-F1
#
_cell.length_a   1.000
_cell.length_b   1.000
_cell.length_c   1.000
_cell.angle_alpha   90.00
_cell.angle_beta   90.00
_cell.angle_gamma   90.00
#
_symmetry.space_group_name_H-M   'P 1'
#
loop_
_entity.id
_entity.type
_entity.pdbx_description
1 polymer ?
#
loop_
_entity_poly.entity_id
_entity_poly.type
_entity_poly.pdbx_seq_one_letter_code
_entity_poly.pdbx_strand_id
1 'polypeptide(L)'
;ETKRTEVYDDYVFVTREELKRLGLDHLVGTNMLKAYMHGFFLDAKLHARSKSVLEPFAYEEYRKQKIKEKIEARQGQRIVLPKKGGAAKVNREFAEQLEESKRIAEEEARGDRVVRSNDRKKVQAQTRLA
;
A
#
# COMPACT_ATOMS: atom_id res chain seq x y z
N GLU A 1 -25.97 -38.94 -39.48
CA GLU A 1 -26.09 -37.52 -39.10
C GLU A 1 -24.73 -36.86 -39.26
N THR A 2 -24.64 -35.82 -40.08
CA THR A 2 -23.43 -35.00 -40.18
C THR A 2 -23.39 -34.03 -39.01
N LYS A 3 -22.43 -34.23 -38.10
CA LYS A 3 -22.17 -33.36 -36.95
C LYS A 3 -21.86 -31.95 -37.50
N ARG A 4 -22.83 -31.03 -37.43
CA ARG A 4 -22.58 -29.60 -37.65
C ARG A 4 -21.68 -29.15 -36.52
N THR A 5 -20.37 -29.11 -36.76
CA THR A 5 -19.43 -28.42 -35.87
C THR A 5 -19.94 -27.00 -35.71
N GLU A 6 -20.38 -26.64 -34.51
CA GLU A 6 -20.86 -25.29 -34.21
C GLU A 6 -19.68 -24.35 -34.48
N VAL A 7 -19.80 -23.55 -35.54
CA VAL A 7 -18.70 -22.76 -36.14
C VAL A 7 -18.15 -21.67 -35.20
N TYR A 8 -18.65 -21.61 -33.96
CA TYR A 8 -18.47 -20.50 -33.04
C TYR A 8 -17.82 -20.88 -31.69
N ASP A 9 -17.44 -22.13 -31.45
CA ASP A 9 -16.81 -22.54 -30.18
C ASP A 9 -15.50 -21.77 -29.89
N ASP A 10 -14.76 -21.40 -30.94
CA ASP A 10 -13.49 -20.68 -30.83
C ASP A 10 -13.62 -19.15 -30.88
N TYR A 11 -14.84 -18.60 -30.80
CA TYR A 11 -15.08 -17.16 -30.91
C TYR A 11 -15.66 -16.56 -29.63
N VAL A 12 -15.17 -15.37 -29.27
CA VAL A 12 -15.69 -14.56 -28.18
C VAL A 12 -16.44 -13.38 -28.77
N PHE A 13 -17.65 -13.13 -28.28
CA PHE A 13 -18.41 -11.93 -28.63
C PHE A 13 -17.84 -10.72 -27.88
N VAL A 14 -17.54 -9.66 -28.62
CA VAL A 14 -16.97 -8.42 -28.11
C VAL A 14 -17.81 -7.25 -28.60
N THR A 15 -18.18 -6.35 -27.70
CA THR A 15 -18.91 -5.14 -28.05
C THR A 15 -18.01 -4.13 -28.76
N ARG A 16 -18.59 -3.16 -29.46
CA ARG A 16 -17.80 -2.10 -30.13
C ARG A 16 -16.98 -1.28 -29.13
N GLU A 17 -17.46 -1.10 -27.92
CA GLU A 17 -16.74 -0.39 -26.86
C GLU A 17 -15.55 -1.20 -26.33
N GLU A 18 -15.73 -2.50 -26.13
CA GLU A 18 -14.64 -3.39 -25.73
C GLU A 18 -13.59 -3.53 -26.83
N LEU A 19 -13.98 -3.56 -28.10
CA LEU A 19 -13.03 -3.58 -29.23
C LEU A 19 -12.14 -2.33 -29.25
N LYS A 20 -12.73 -1.16 -28.98
CA LYS A 20 -12.02 0.12 -28.82
C LYS A 20 -11.07 0.08 -27.63
N ARG A 21 -11.54 -0.39 -26.48
CA ARG A 21 -10.70 -0.56 -25.27
C ARG A 21 -9.54 -1.51 -25.53
N LEU A 22 -9.76 -2.53 -26.35
CA LEU A 22 -8.74 -3.49 -26.76
C LEU A 22 -7.74 -2.93 -27.79
N GLY A 23 -7.99 -1.73 -28.35
CA GLY A 23 -7.17 -1.13 -29.41
C GLY A 23 -7.27 -1.86 -30.77
N LEU A 24 -8.30 -2.69 -30.95
CA LEU A 24 -8.49 -3.57 -32.10
C LEU A 24 -9.40 -2.96 -33.19
N ASP A 25 -9.67 -1.64 -33.13
CA ASP A 25 -10.54 -0.94 -34.09
C ASP A 25 -10.07 -1.06 -35.54
N HIS A 26 -8.75 -1.17 -35.75
CA HIS A 26 -8.14 -1.30 -37.06
C HIS A 26 -8.40 -2.66 -37.72
N LEU A 27 -8.89 -3.66 -36.97
CA LEU A 27 -9.27 -4.96 -37.53
C LEU A 27 -10.69 -4.95 -38.11
N VAL A 28 -11.47 -3.89 -37.91
CA VAL A 28 -12.83 -3.79 -38.47
C VAL A 28 -12.76 -3.81 -40.00
N GLY A 29 -13.45 -4.78 -40.62
CA GLY A 29 -13.42 -5.00 -42.07
C GLY A 29 -12.40 -6.05 -42.54
N THR A 30 -11.56 -6.56 -41.63
CA THR A 30 -10.70 -7.72 -41.91
C THR A 30 -11.42 -9.04 -41.61
N ASN A 31 -10.90 -10.16 -42.13
CA ASN A 31 -11.47 -11.50 -41.89
C ASN A 31 -11.32 -11.99 -40.43
N MET A 32 -10.64 -11.23 -39.56
CA MET A 32 -10.42 -11.59 -38.16
C MET A 32 -11.62 -11.25 -37.25
N LEU A 33 -12.51 -10.37 -37.71
CA LEU A 33 -13.71 -9.97 -36.99
C LEU A 33 -14.95 -10.32 -37.81
N LYS A 34 -15.91 -10.98 -37.17
CA LYS A 34 -17.20 -11.27 -37.78
C LYS A 34 -18.28 -10.39 -37.15
N ALA A 35 -18.79 -9.44 -37.93
CA ALA A 35 -19.87 -8.57 -37.47
C ALA A 35 -21.13 -9.40 -37.13
N TYR A 36 -21.70 -9.16 -35.96
CA TYR A 36 -22.92 -9.84 -35.53
C TYR A 36 -23.79 -8.92 -34.66
N MET A 37 -25.01 -8.67 -35.13
CA MET A 37 -26.06 -7.85 -34.50
C MET A 37 -25.61 -6.44 -34.07
N HIS A 38 -24.86 -6.31 -33.00
CA HIS A 38 -24.41 -5.04 -32.39
C HIS A 38 -22.93 -5.05 -31.96
N GLY A 39 -22.20 -6.10 -32.31
CA GLY A 39 -20.80 -6.26 -31.95
C GLY A 39 -20.05 -7.13 -32.97
N PHE A 40 -18.96 -7.74 -32.52
CA PHE A 40 -18.10 -8.56 -33.35
C PHE A 40 -17.74 -9.85 -32.63
N PHE A 41 -17.71 -10.95 -33.36
CA PHE A 41 -17.02 -12.15 -32.91
C PHE A 41 -15.55 -12.03 -33.26
N LEU A 42 -14.70 -12.25 -32.25
CA LEU A 42 -13.25 -12.24 -32.31
C LEU A 42 -12.73 -13.64 -31.96
N ASP A 43 -11.69 -14.13 -32.64
CA ASP A 43 -11.03 -15.40 -32.27
C ASP A 43 -10.59 -15.35 -30.79
N ALA A 44 -10.97 -16.36 -30.01
CA ALA A 44 -10.67 -16.47 -28.59
C ALA A 44 -9.16 -16.32 -28.29
N LYS A 45 -8.29 -16.81 -29.17
CA LYS A 45 -6.83 -16.70 -29.02
C LYS A 45 -6.34 -15.27 -29.21
N LEU A 46 -6.96 -14.52 -30.12
CA LEU A 46 -6.62 -13.12 -30.37
C LEU A 46 -7.15 -12.24 -29.23
N HIS A 47 -8.36 -12.51 -28.74
CA HIS A 47 -8.92 -11.87 -27.57
C HIS A 47 -8.03 -12.04 -26.34
N ALA A 48 -7.62 -13.28 -26.03
CA ALA A 48 -6.77 -13.58 -24.87
C ALA A 48 -5.42 -12.85 -24.91
N ARG A 49 -4.76 -12.83 -26.06
CA ARG A 49 -3.48 -12.11 -26.25
C ARG A 49 -3.64 -10.60 -26.11
N SER A 50 -4.69 -10.03 -26.68
CA SER A 50 -4.94 -8.58 -26.60
C SER A 50 -5.21 -8.16 -25.15
N LYS A 51 -5.99 -8.97 -24.43
CA LYS A 51 -6.24 -8.76 -23.00
C LYS A 51 -4.98 -8.87 -22.15
N SER A 52 -4.10 -9.85 -22.41
CA SER A 52 -2.85 -9.99 -21.65
C SER A 52 -1.86 -8.84 -21.91
N VAL A 53 -1.87 -8.27 -23.12
CA VAL A 53 -1.04 -7.10 -23.45
C VAL A 53 -1.54 -5.83 -22.76
N LEU A 54 -2.86 -5.65 -22.66
CA LEU A 54 -3.45 -4.45 -22.05
C LEU A 54 -3.47 -4.48 -20.52
N GLU A 55 -3.64 -5.67 -19.94
CA GLU A 55 -3.73 -5.85 -18.49
C GLU A 55 -2.56 -6.71 -17.97
N PRO A 56 -1.29 -6.34 -18.20
CA PRO A 56 -0.14 -7.17 -17.82
C PRO A 56 0.01 -7.30 -16.30
N PHE A 57 -0.41 -6.29 -15.53
CA PHE A 57 -0.27 -6.25 -14.07
C PHE A 57 -1.57 -6.52 -13.30
N ALA A 58 -2.69 -6.81 -13.97
CA ALA A 58 -3.99 -6.93 -13.30
C ALA A 58 -3.99 -7.98 -12.17
N TYR A 59 -3.26 -9.09 -12.35
CA TYR A 59 -3.13 -10.10 -11.29
C TYR A 59 -2.32 -9.59 -10.08
N GLU A 60 -1.22 -8.88 -10.32
CA GLU A 60 -0.40 -8.32 -9.26
C GLU A 60 -1.11 -7.21 -8.49
N GLU A 61 -1.83 -6.35 -9.19
CA GLU A 61 -2.63 -5.28 -8.61
C GLU A 61 -3.78 -5.85 -7.78
N TYR A 62 -4.52 -6.83 -8.31
CA TYR A 62 -5.55 -7.53 -7.56
C TYR A 62 -5.00 -8.14 -6.26
N ARG A 63 -3.83 -8.79 -6.34
CA ARG A 63 -3.16 -9.36 -5.17
C ARG A 63 -2.73 -8.28 -4.17
N LYS A 64 -2.14 -7.16 -4.63
CA LYS A 64 -1.76 -6.02 -3.78
C LYS A 64 -2.97 -5.42 -3.06
N GLN A 65 -4.07 -5.22 -3.77
CA GLN A 65 -5.32 -4.71 -3.19
C GLN A 65 -5.86 -5.66 -2.12
N LYS A 66 -5.89 -6.98 -2.38
CA LYS A 66 -6.34 -7.97 -1.40
C LYS A 66 -5.44 -8.04 -0.16
N ILE A 67 -4.13 -7.85 -0.32
CA ILE A 67 -3.20 -7.76 0.81
C ILE A 67 -3.47 -6.49 1.62
N LYS A 68 -3.65 -5.35 0.95
CA LYS A 68 -3.95 -4.06 1.58
C LYS A 68 -5.25 -4.12 2.38
N GLU A 69 -6.32 -4.67 1.78
CA GLU A 69 -7.62 -4.89 2.43
C GLU A 69 -7.48 -5.75 3.71
N LYS A 70 -6.67 -6.82 3.66
CA LYS A 70 -6.39 -7.65 4.84
C LYS A 70 -5.59 -6.90 5.91
N ILE A 71 -4.64 -6.05 5.51
CA ILE A 71 -3.86 -5.23 6.46
C ILE A 71 -4.77 -4.19 7.12
N GLU A 72 -5.61 -3.50 6.35
CA GLU A 72 -6.57 -2.52 6.86
C GLU A 72 -7.59 -3.15 7.81
N ALA A 73 -8.13 -4.33 7.47
CA ALA A 73 -9.01 -5.08 8.35
C ALA A 73 -8.33 -5.43 9.69
N ARG A 74 -7.05 -5.82 9.66
CA ARG A 74 -6.24 -6.06 10.86
C ARG A 74 -5.93 -4.77 11.63
N GLN A 75 -5.71 -3.65 10.94
CA GLN A 75 -5.47 -2.35 11.56
C GLN A 75 -6.73 -1.81 12.25
N GLY A 76 -7.92 -1.98 11.68
CA GLY A 76 -9.18 -1.57 12.29
C GLY A 76 -9.49 -2.33 13.59
N GLN A 77 -9.04 -3.58 13.70
CA GLN A 77 -9.15 -4.37 14.93
C GLN A 77 -8.07 -4.03 15.97
N ARG A 78 -7.04 -3.28 15.59
CA ARG A 78 -5.97 -2.90 16.52
C ARG A 78 -6.51 -1.84 17.47
N ILE A 79 -6.72 -2.25 18.72
CA ILE A 79 -6.95 -1.33 19.84
C ILE A 79 -5.69 -0.49 20.00
N VAL A 80 -5.68 0.72 19.44
CA VAL A 80 -4.66 1.71 19.74
C VAL A 80 -4.96 2.16 21.16
N LEU A 81 -4.25 1.61 22.15
CA LEU A 81 -4.23 2.25 23.46
C LEU A 81 -3.80 3.69 23.21
N PRO A 82 -4.61 4.70 23.58
CA PRO A 82 -4.18 6.06 23.46
C PRO A 82 -2.83 6.12 24.18
N LYS A 83 -1.78 6.54 23.46
CA LYS A 83 -0.53 6.95 24.12
C LYS A 83 -1.00 7.85 25.25
N LYS A 84 -0.76 7.45 26.50
CA LYS A 84 -1.04 8.29 27.67
C LYS A 84 -0.18 9.54 27.53
N GLY A 85 -0.64 10.48 26.71
CA GLY A 85 -0.07 11.78 26.43
C GLY A 85 -0.71 12.87 27.28
N GLY A 86 -1.51 12.47 28.27
CA GLY A 86 -1.76 13.29 29.44
C GLY A 86 -0.83 12.81 30.53
N ALA A 87 0.01 13.71 31.04
CA ALA A 87 0.75 13.53 32.29
C ALA A 87 -0.11 12.73 33.29
N ALA A 88 0.48 11.72 33.93
CA ALA A 88 -0.24 10.84 34.84
C ALA A 88 -1.11 11.67 35.80
N LYS A 89 -2.43 11.43 35.80
CA LYS A 89 -3.42 12.28 36.49
C LYS A 89 -3.13 12.47 37.99
N VAL A 90 -2.48 11.48 38.61
CA VAL A 90 -2.33 11.41 40.07
C VAL A 90 -0.90 11.69 40.52
N ASN A 91 0.12 11.45 39.68
CA ASN A 91 1.54 11.58 40.02
C ASN A 91 2.30 12.34 38.92
N ARG A 92 1.95 13.60 38.69
CA ARG A 92 2.53 14.42 37.62
C ARG A 92 4.03 14.66 37.80
N GLU A 93 4.45 15.04 39.01
CA GLU A 93 5.87 15.32 39.31
C GLU A 93 6.77 14.09 39.11
N PHE A 94 6.31 12.93 39.56
CA PHE A 94 7.05 11.67 39.36
C PHE A 94 7.09 11.24 37.89
N ALA A 95 6.03 11.51 37.13
CA ALA A 95 6.00 11.24 35.69
C ALA A 95 7.01 12.14 34.93
N GLU A 96 7.11 13.41 35.32
CA GLU A 96 8.09 14.36 34.75
C GLU A 96 9.53 13.93 35.06
N GLN A 97 9.83 13.53 36.31
CA GLN A 97 11.13 12.95 36.69
C GLN A 97 11.46 11.66 35.93
N LEU A 98 10.47 10.80 35.67
CA LEU A 98 10.66 9.58 34.91
C LEU A 98 10.94 9.85 33.42
N GLU A 99 10.37 10.91 32.84
CA GLU A 99 10.69 11.33 31.48
C GLU A 99 12.08 11.96 31.37
N GLU A 100 12.45 12.80 32.33
CA GLU A 100 13.78 13.43 32.37
C GLU A 100 14.88 12.38 32.56
N SER A 101 14.71 11.44 33.50
CA SER A 101 15.65 10.33 33.69
C SER A 101 15.78 9.44 32.46
N LYS A 102 14.70 9.18 31.73
CA LYS A 102 14.75 8.44 30.46
C LYS A 102 15.52 9.21 29.38
N ARG A 103 15.31 10.52 29.24
CA ARG A 103 16.06 11.35 28.28
C ARG A 103 17.55 11.36 28.60
N ILE A 104 17.91 11.52 29.88
CA ILE A 104 19.30 11.47 30.33
C ILE A 104 19.92 10.10 30.04
N ALA A 105 19.21 9.00 30.30
CA ALA A 105 19.69 7.65 30.00
C ALA A 105 19.85 7.38 28.49
N GLU A 106 18.94 7.90 27.66
CA GLU A 106 19.03 7.82 26.20
C GLU A 106 20.19 8.65 25.64
N GLU A 107 20.48 9.82 26.24
CA GLU A 107 21.63 10.66 25.89
C GLU A 107 22.96 10.05 26.36
N GLU A 108 23.01 9.48 27.58
CA GLU A 108 24.18 8.74 28.09
C GLU A 108 24.46 7.49 27.23
N ALA A 109 23.41 6.80 26.74
CA ALA A 109 23.56 5.66 25.82
C ALA A 109 23.97 6.07 24.39
N ARG A 110 23.68 7.31 23.98
CA ARG A 110 24.13 7.88 22.69
C ARG A 110 25.55 8.47 22.74
N GLY A 111 26.20 8.44 23.91
CA GLY A 111 27.64 8.66 24.03
C GLY A 111 28.09 10.11 24.04
N ASP A 112 27.21 11.08 24.32
CA ASP A 112 27.61 12.48 24.48
C ASP A 112 27.83 12.78 25.97
N ARG A 113 29.06 13.18 26.35
CA ARG A 113 29.40 13.45 27.77
C ARG A 113 28.67 14.69 28.26
N VAL A 114 27.56 14.52 28.96
CA VAL A 114 26.89 15.63 29.66
C VAL A 114 27.52 15.83 31.04
N VAL A 115 28.25 16.93 31.19
CA VAL A 115 28.70 17.42 32.50
C VAL A 115 27.46 17.76 33.33
N ARG A 116 27.26 17.04 34.44
CA ARG A 116 26.11 17.24 35.34
C ARG A 116 26.13 18.67 35.88
N SER A 117 24.97 19.33 35.84
CA SER A 117 24.78 20.72 36.27
C SER A 117 25.19 20.98 37.73
N ASN A 118 25.19 19.94 38.57
CA ASN A 118 25.70 20.01 39.94
C ASN A 118 27.22 20.23 40.04
N ASP A 119 28.00 19.82 39.04
CA ASP A 119 29.45 20.06 39.01
C ASP A 119 29.78 21.51 38.65
N ARG A 120 28.99 22.16 37.78
CA ARG A 120 29.18 23.60 37.45
C ARG A 120 29.00 24.53 38.64
N LYS A 121 28.05 24.24 39.55
CA LYS A 121 27.85 25.02 40.78
C LYS A 121 29.01 24.86 41.76
N LYS A 122 29.64 23.68 41.82
CA LYS A 122 30.78 23.39 42.68
C LYS A 122 32.06 24.10 42.19
N VAL A 123 32.26 24.16 40.87
CA VAL A 123 33.38 24.89 40.26
C VAL A 123 33.25 26.40 40.49
N GLN A 124 32.06 27.00 40.32
CA GLN A 124 31.86 28.45 40.56
C GLN A 124 32.00 28.86 42.03
N ALA A 125 31.68 27.97 42.97
CA ALA A 125 31.86 28.23 44.40
C ALA A 125 33.35 28.25 44.81
N GLN A 126 34.20 27.46 44.15
CA GLN A 126 35.65 27.45 44.40
C GLN A 126 36.35 28.66 43.79
N THR A 127 35.91 29.16 42.64
CA THR A 127 36.51 30.34 41.98
C THR A 127 36.21 31.67 42.68
N ARG A 128 35.26 31.71 43.62
CA ARG A 128 34.91 32.91 44.40
C ARG A 128 35.61 32.99 45.77
N LEU A 129 36.37 31.96 46.14
CA LEU A 129 37.03 31.85 47.44
C LEU A 129 38.56 32.05 47.39
N ALA A 130 39.10 32.43 46.22
CA ALA A 130 40.50 32.81 46.00
C ALA A 130 40.55 34.28 45.57
#